data_AF-A0A9Q1CH56-F1
#
_entry.id   AF-A0A9Q1CH56-F1
#
_cell.length_a   1.000
_cell.length_b   1.000
_cell.length_c   1.000
_cell.angle_alpha   90.00
_cell.angle_beta   90.00
_cell.angle_gamma   90.00
#
_symmetry.space_group_name_H-M   'P 1'
#
loop_
_entity.id
_entity.type
_entity.pdbx_description
1 polymer ?
#
loop_
_entity_poly.entity_id
_entity_poly.type
_entity_poly.pdbx_seq_one_letter_code
_entity_poly.pdbx_strand_id
1 'polypeptide(L)'
;MLSYDFLNLLGLWDKIFIHIDLVQKKLKDSTMNFEDAVMDLKALRDHFSGAREVLISESVEEGLSLCQEWEVEVERRRRRKKRMSSENSRDTGLTAKEEMERVMKGTLDRLNREMDDRFQRLHDTDSKFGFLLNVHGLCYCTVSKELHMQENCKKLGEFYSIDIDGQQLYEEILDCRMQISGRPNTRVVAKSFFLKSSQASSHLTSSQVKSQVI
;
A
#
# COMPACT_ATOMS: atom_id res chain seq x y z
N MET A 1 -25.99 0.26 19.53
CA MET A 1 -26.66 1.47 18.99
C MET A 1 -26.01 1.78 17.66
N LEU A 2 -26.81 1.77 16.58
CA LEU A 2 -26.38 2.31 15.28
C LEU A 2 -26.28 3.83 15.42
N SER A 3 -25.14 4.38 15.03
CA SER A 3 -24.87 5.82 15.07
C SER A 3 -24.28 6.25 13.74
N TYR A 4 -24.46 7.53 13.41
CA TYR A 4 -23.84 8.15 12.24
C TYR A 4 -22.34 7.86 12.20
N ASP A 5 -21.64 8.06 13.32
CA ASP A 5 -20.20 7.84 13.41
C ASP A 5 -19.81 6.37 13.12
N PHE A 6 -20.56 5.42 13.66
CA PHE A 6 -20.29 4.00 13.44
C PHE A 6 -20.47 3.60 11.97
N LEU A 7 -21.55 4.02 11.32
CA LEU A 7 -21.84 3.65 9.92
C LEU A 7 -20.81 4.20 8.95
N ASN A 8 -20.43 5.46 9.12
CA ASN A 8 -19.43 6.11 8.28
C ASN A 8 -18.05 5.47 8.46
N LEU A 9 -17.62 5.23 9.71
CA LEU A 9 -16.34 4.58 9.98
C LEU A 9 -16.32 3.13 9.50
N LEU A 10 -17.43 2.40 9.61
CA LEU A 10 -17.51 1.02 9.13
C LEU A 10 -17.30 0.94 7.62
N GLY A 11 -17.96 1.80 6.84
CA GLY A 11 -17.77 1.86 5.38
C GLY A 11 -16.33 2.21 4.98
N LEU A 12 -15.70 3.15 5.69
CA LEU A 12 -14.28 3.47 5.48
C LEU A 12 -13.37 2.28 5.77
N TRP A 13 -13.57 1.62 6.92
CA TRP A 13 -12.73 0.50 7.34
C TRP A 13 -12.87 -0.71 6.43
N ASP A 14 -14.06 -1.01 5.92
CA ASP A 14 -14.27 -2.09 4.95
C ASP A 14 -13.39 -1.90 3.71
N LYS A 15 -13.41 -0.70 3.12
CA LYS A 15 -12.56 -0.35 1.97
C LYS A 15 -11.07 -0.48 2.30
N ILE A 16 -10.63 0.03 3.45
CA ILE A 16 -9.22 -0.06 3.88
C ILE A 16 -8.81 -1.52 4.08
N PHE A 17 -9.62 -2.33 4.78
CA PHE A 17 -9.27 -3.70 5.13
C PHE A 17 -9.17 -4.61 3.92
N ILE A 18 -10.00 -4.42 2.89
CA ILE A 18 -9.90 -5.20 1.65
C ILE A 18 -8.50 -5.06 1.03
N HIS A 19 -7.99 -3.83 0.91
CA HIS A 19 -6.66 -3.60 0.33
C HIS A 19 -5.52 -4.12 1.20
N ILE A 20 -5.61 -3.95 2.52
CA ILE A 20 -4.61 -4.47 3.46
C ILE A 20 -4.59 -6.00 3.44
N ASP A 21 -5.76 -6.66 3.48
CA ASP A 21 -5.88 -8.11 3.48
C ASP A 21 -5.31 -8.73 2.21
N LEU A 22 -5.54 -8.12 1.05
CA LEU A 22 -4.97 -8.56 -0.22
C LEU A 22 -3.43 -8.61 -0.17
N VAL A 23 -2.79 -7.54 0.30
CA VAL A 23 -1.33 -7.48 0.40
C VAL A 23 -0.82 -8.42 1.49
N GLN A 24 -1.51 -8.51 2.64
CA GLN A 24 -1.13 -9.47 3.69
C GLN A 24 -1.20 -10.93 3.21
N LYS A 25 -2.19 -11.30 2.40
CA LYS A 25 -2.30 -12.62 1.80
C LYS A 25 -1.13 -12.91 0.87
N LYS A 26 -0.78 -11.94 0.00
CA LYS A 26 0.37 -12.05 -0.88
C LYS A 26 1.69 -12.20 -0.09
N LEU A 27 1.90 -11.39 0.94
CA LEU A 27 3.12 -11.43 1.76
C LEU A 27 3.29 -12.76 2.51
N LYS A 28 2.21 -13.51 2.73
CA LYS A 28 2.22 -14.84 3.36
C LYS A 28 2.40 -15.97 2.35
N ASP A 29 2.44 -15.67 1.05
CA ASP A 29 2.68 -16.67 0.00
C ASP A 29 4.13 -17.19 0.09
N SER A 30 4.29 -18.52 0.05
CA SER A 30 5.61 -19.17 0.12
C SER A 30 6.48 -18.90 -1.11
N THR A 31 5.88 -18.37 -2.18
CA THR A 31 6.55 -17.99 -3.42
C THR A 31 6.88 -16.50 -3.50
N MET A 32 6.50 -15.71 -2.48
CA MET A 32 6.75 -14.28 -2.43
C MET A 32 8.25 -13.98 -2.42
N ASN A 33 8.69 -13.12 -3.34
CA ASN A 33 10.06 -12.63 -3.35
C ASN A 33 10.16 -11.28 -2.60
N PHE A 34 11.38 -10.90 -2.23
CA PHE A 34 11.60 -9.73 -1.39
C PHE A 34 11.30 -8.41 -2.10
N GLU A 35 11.66 -8.31 -3.38
CA GLU A 35 11.44 -7.11 -4.22
C GLU A 35 9.94 -6.86 -4.45
N ASP A 36 9.18 -7.91 -4.78
CA ASP A 36 7.72 -7.90 -4.92
C ASP A 36 7.04 -7.49 -3.61
N ALA A 37 7.53 -7.97 -2.46
CA ALA A 37 7.00 -7.59 -1.15
C ALA A 37 7.17 -6.09 -0.90
N VAL A 38 8.35 -5.53 -1.21
CA VAL A 38 8.62 -4.09 -1.09
C VAL A 38 7.74 -3.29 -2.06
N MET A 39 7.59 -3.76 -3.30
CA MET A 39 6.74 -3.14 -4.30
C MET A 39 5.26 -3.15 -3.93
N ASP A 40 4.72 -4.28 -3.48
CA ASP A 40 3.31 -4.40 -3.06
C ASP A 40 3.00 -3.49 -1.86
N LEU A 41 3.93 -3.40 -0.89
CA LEU A 41 3.78 -2.50 0.26
C LEU A 41 3.85 -1.02 -0.13
N LYS A 42 4.75 -0.67 -1.05
CA LYS A 42 4.83 0.68 -1.61
C LYS A 42 3.55 1.03 -2.38
N ALA A 43 3.06 0.11 -3.22
CA ALA A 43 1.83 0.31 -3.97
C ALA A 43 0.61 0.49 -3.06
N LEU A 44 0.53 -0.26 -1.95
CA LEU A 44 -0.51 -0.09 -0.94
C LEU A 44 -0.47 1.30 -0.30
N ARG A 45 0.72 1.78 0.04
CA ARG A 45 0.91 3.12 0.60
C ARG A 45 0.51 4.21 -0.40
N ASP A 46 0.98 4.10 -1.63
CA ASP A 46 0.67 5.06 -2.69
C ASP A 46 -0.83 5.08 -3.01
N HIS A 47 -1.50 3.91 -2.94
CA HIS A 47 -2.94 3.81 -3.09
C HIS A 47 -3.68 4.61 -2.01
N PHE A 48 -3.38 4.44 -0.72
CA PHE A 48 -4.06 5.20 0.33
C PHE A 48 -3.72 6.68 0.32
N SER A 49 -2.50 7.06 -0.09
CA SER A 49 -2.15 8.47 -0.27
C SER A 49 -2.90 9.12 -1.43
N GLY A 50 -3.03 8.42 -2.57
CA GLY A 50 -3.68 8.95 -3.77
C GLY A 50 -5.21 8.91 -3.70
N ALA A 51 -5.78 7.89 -3.07
CA ALA A 51 -7.22 7.69 -2.94
C ALA A 51 -7.83 8.41 -1.71
N ARG A 52 -7.02 9.13 -0.92
CA ARG A 52 -7.43 9.73 0.37
C ARG A 52 -8.75 10.50 0.29
N GLU A 53 -8.85 11.50 -0.59
CA GLU A 53 -10.07 12.32 -0.66
C GLU A 53 -11.26 11.52 -1.19
N VAL A 54 -11.04 10.63 -2.17
CA VAL A 54 -12.08 9.81 -2.79
C VAL A 54 -12.68 8.81 -1.80
N LEU A 55 -11.83 8.09 -1.06
CA LEU A 55 -12.27 7.15 -0.02
C LEU A 55 -13.13 7.85 1.03
N ILE A 56 -12.73 9.06 1.45
CA ILE A 56 -13.45 9.82 2.47
C ILE A 56 -14.78 10.32 1.92
N SER A 57 -14.82 10.91 0.73
CA SER A 57 -16.06 11.42 0.15
C SER A 57 -17.07 10.29 -0.07
N GLU A 58 -16.63 9.15 -0.62
CA GLU A 58 -17.51 8.01 -0.87
C GLU A 58 -18.02 7.40 0.44
N SER A 59 -17.15 7.18 1.45
CA SER A 59 -17.58 6.61 2.73
C SER A 59 -18.54 7.50 3.49
N VAL A 60 -18.41 8.83 3.36
CA VAL A 60 -19.34 9.79 3.95
C VAL A 60 -20.69 9.77 3.22
N GLU A 61 -20.70 9.69 1.90
CA GLU A 61 -21.93 9.61 1.10
C GLU A 61 -22.68 8.29 1.33
N GLU A 62 -21.97 7.16 1.37
CA GLU A 62 -22.52 5.85 1.72
C GLU A 62 -23.09 5.85 3.15
N GLY A 63 -22.34 6.38 4.11
CA GLY A 63 -22.77 6.47 5.50
C GLY A 63 -24.00 7.36 5.69
N LEU A 64 -24.09 8.48 4.96
CA LEU A 64 -25.27 9.35 4.95
C LEU A 64 -26.49 8.64 4.33
N SER A 65 -26.29 7.92 3.23
CA SER A 65 -27.36 7.17 2.56
C SER A 65 -27.93 6.08 3.47
N LEU A 66 -27.06 5.34 4.17
CA LEU A 66 -27.47 4.34 5.17
C LEU A 66 -28.19 4.96 6.37
N CYS A 67 -27.76 6.13 6.84
CA CYS A 67 -28.45 6.82 7.93
C CYS A 67 -29.86 7.28 7.52
N GLN A 68 -30.04 7.70 6.26
CA GLN A 68 -31.37 8.04 5.73
C GLN A 68 -32.26 6.80 5.60
N GLU A 69 -31.71 5.70 5.09
CA GLU A 69 -32.44 4.43 4.94
C GLU A 69 -32.89 3.86 6.29
N TRP A 70 -32.03 3.96 7.32
CA TRP A 70 -32.28 3.35 8.63
C TRP A 70 -32.79 4.35 9.67
N GLU A 71 -33.20 5.54 9.23
CA GLU A 71 -33.75 6.62 10.07
C GLU A 71 -32.85 6.98 11.28
N VAL A 72 -31.53 6.99 11.07
CA VAL A 72 -30.54 7.32 12.10
C VAL A 72 -30.31 8.83 12.15
N GLU A 73 -30.41 9.43 13.34
CA GLU A 73 -30.16 10.85 13.56
C GLU A 73 -28.69 11.21 13.27
N VAL A 74 -28.47 12.14 12.34
CA VAL A 74 -27.13 12.62 11.92
C VAL A 74 -26.65 13.81 12.75
N GLU A 75 -27.55 14.57 13.37
CA GLU A 75 -27.17 15.76 14.12
C GLU A 75 -26.53 15.44 15.48
N ARG A 76 -25.30 15.92 15.68
CA ARG A 76 -24.74 16.05 17.03
C ARG A 76 -25.43 17.20 17.75
N ARG A 77 -26.09 16.91 18.89
CA ARG A 77 -26.63 17.94 19.80
C ARG A 77 -25.56 19.00 20.09
N ARG A 78 -25.73 20.21 19.54
CA ARG A 78 -24.85 21.36 19.85
C ARG A 78 -25.10 21.79 21.30
N ARG A 79 -24.14 21.52 22.18
CA ARG A 79 -24.19 22.00 23.57
C ARG A 79 -24.03 23.52 23.54
N ARG A 80 -25.11 24.28 23.80
CA ARG A 80 -25.05 25.75 23.86
C ARG A 80 -24.10 26.17 24.99
N LYS A 81 -22.97 26.79 24.63
CA LYS A 81 -22.10 27.46 25.58
C LYS A 81 -22.73 28.81 25.97
N LYS A 82 -22.69 29.18 27.25
CA LYS A 82 -23.23 30.45 27.75
C LYS A 82 -22.31 31.58 27.24
N ARG A 83 -22.86 32.49 26.43
CA ARG A 83 -22.10 33.60 25.82
C ARG A 83 -21.80 34.68 26.85
N MET A 84 -20.60 35.26 26.79
CA MET A 84 -20.24 36.48 27.53
C MET A 84 -20.58 37.70 26.68
N SER A 85 -20.89 38.84 27.31
CA SER A 85 -21.47 40.03 26.65
C SER A 85 -20.58 40.70 25.59
N SER A 86 -19.31 40.32 25.48
CA SER A 86 -18.34 40.89 24.52
C SER A 86 -18.00 39.95 23.36
N GLU A 87 -18.59 38.76 23.28
CA GLU A 87 -18.23 37.72 22.30
C GLU A 87 -19.13 37.81 21.05
N ASN A 88 -18.72 38.62 20.07
CA ASN A 88 -19.44 38.83 18.79
C ASN A 88 -19.17 37.75 17.73
N SER A 89 -18.23 36.84 17.95
CA SER A 89 -17.99 35.72 17.03
C SER A 89 -19.11 34.67 17.16
N ARG A 90 -19.67 34.27 16.01
CA ARG A 90 -20.43 33.01 15.94
C ARG A 90 -19.38 31.91 15.89
N ASP A 91 -19.32 31.08 16.93
CA ASP A 91 -18.59 29.81 16.87
C ASP A 91 -19.35 28.90 15.91
N THR A 92 -19.10 29.04 14.61
CA THR A 92 -19.58 28.12 13.57
C THR A 92 -18.76 26.85 13.67
N GLY A 93 -19.05 26.05 14.70
CA GLY A 93 -18.50 24.70 14.80
C GLY A 93 -18.82 23.90 13.54
N LEU A 94 -17.96 22.93 13.23
CA LEU A 94 -18.10 22.03 12.10
C LEU A 94 -19.49 21.37 12.09
N THR A 95 -20.01 21.12 10.90
CA THR A 95 -21.16 20.23 10.69
C THR A 95 -20.78 18.79 11.05
N ALA A 96 -21.77 17.92 11.27
CA ALA A 96 -21.50 16.50 11.53
C ALA A 96 -20.69 15.85 10.39
N LYS A 97 -20.97 16.25 9.15
CA LYS A 97 -20.26 15.82 7.95
C LYS A 97 -18.79 16.26 7.97
N GLU A 98 -18.53 17.56 8.14
CA GLU A 98 -17.16 18.09 8.15
C GLU A 98 -16.33 17.53 9.31
N GLU A 99 -16.96 17.30 10.47
CA GLU A 99 -16.31 16.64 11.60
C GLU A 99 -16.00 15.18 11.31
N MET A 100 -16.88 14.46 10.62
CA MET A 100 -16.62 13.09 10.17
C MET A 100 -15.45 13.03 9.19
N GLU A 101 -15.46 13.91 8.18
CA GLU A 101 -14.35 14.04 7.23
C GLU A 101 -13.04 14.33 7.97
N ARG A 102 -13.04 15.22 8.97
CA ARG A 102 -11.86 15.51 9.81
C ARG A 102 -11.36 14.27 10.55
N VAL A 103 -12.26 13.47 11.13
CA VAL A 103 -11.92 12.22 11.83
C VAL A 103 -11.36 11.18 10.87
N MET A 104 -11.97 10.99 9.71
CA MET A 104 -11.50 10.05 8.69
C MET A 104 -10.13 10.46 8.13
N LYS A 105 -9.94 11.75 7.84
CA LYS A 105 -8.66 12.35 7.43
C LYS A 105 -7.57 12.04 8.45
N GLY A 106 -7.81 12.33 9.73
CA GLY A 106 -6.87 12.03 10.80
C GLY A 106 -6.56 10.53 10.95
N THR A 107 -7.54 9.67 10.67
CA THR A 107 -7.37 8.20 10.71
C THR A 107 -6.48 7.70 9.57
N LEU A 108 -6.73 8.14 8.34
CA LEU A 108 -5.90 7.81 7.17
C LEU A 108 -4.49 8.39 7.29
N ASP A 109 -4.35 9.62 7.80
CA ASP A 109 -3.03 10.24 8.02
C ASP A 109 -2.21 9.50 9.08
N ARG A 110 -2.88 8.89 10.07
CA ARG A 110 -2.23 8.02 11.05
C ARG A 110 -1.85 6.68 10.42
N LEU A 111 -2.74 6.08 9.63
CA LEU A 111 -2.48 4.83 8.93
C LEU A 111 -1.26 4.96 8.00
N ASN A 112 -1.21 6.01 7.18
CA ASN A 112 -0.10 6.26 6.28
C ASN A 112 1.23 6.41 7.02
N ARG A 113 1.26 7.17 8.13
CA ARG A 113 2.47 7.27 8.98
C ARG A 113 2.90 5.94 9.57
N GLU A 114 1.96 5.15 10.09
CA GLU A 114 2.27 3.81 10.62
C GLU A 114 2.78 2.87 9.53
N MET A 115 2.24 2.98 8.32
CA MET A 115 2.72 2.23 7.16
C MET A 115 4.15 2.66 6.79
N ASP A 116 4.42 3.95 6.68
CA ASP A 116 5.76 4.48 6.40
C ASP A 116 6.77 4.00 7.44
N ASP A 117 6.47 4.16 8.73
CA ASP A 117 7.36 3.76 9.82
C ASP A 117 7.66 2.24 9.82
N ARG A 118 6.67 1.41 9.49
CA ARG A 118 6.83 -0.05 9.45
C ARG A 118 7.57 -0.51 8.20
N PHE A 119 7.33 0.14 7.06
CA PHE A 119 7.93 -0.25 5.79
C PHE A 119 9.31 0.35 5.58
N GLN A 120 9.68 1.42 6.28
CA GLN A 120 10.98 2.05 6.14
C GLN A 120 12.13 1.06 6.34
N ARG A 121 12.05 0.19 7.35
CA ARG A 121 13.08 -0.82 7.60
C ARG A 121 13.21 -1.85 6.47
N LEU A 122 12.08 -2.25 5.89
CA LEU A 122 12.08 -3.20 4.77
C LEU A 122 12.66 -2.54 3.52
N HIS A 123 12.24 -1.31 3.23
CA HIS A 123 12.78 -0.50 2.13
C HIS A 123 14.28 -0.25 2.27
N ASP A 124 14.75 0.09 3.47
CA ASP A 124 16.17 0.30 3.73
C ASP A 124 16.98 -0.99 3.51
N THR A 125 16.41 -2.13 3.91
CA THR A 125 17.02 -3.45 3.68
C THR A 125 17.07 -3.77 2.19
N ASP A 126 15.99 -3.49 1.45
CA ASP A 126 15.93 -3.68 -0.01
C ASP A 126 16.92 -2.80 -0.76
N SER A 127 17.02 -1.53 -0.37
CA SER A 127 17.94 -0.57 -1.00
C SER A 127 19.42 -0.99 -0.87
N LYS A 128 19.76 -1.73 0.20
CA LYS A 128 21.13 -2.17 0.48
C LYS A 128 21.42 -3.57 -0.06
N PHE A 129 20.48 -4.50 0.13
CA PHE A 129 20.70 -5.93 -0.10
C PHE A 129 19.75 -6.54 -1.13
N GLY A 130 18.71 -5.84 -1.56
CA GLY A 130 17.68 -6.37 -2.47
C GLY A 130 18.27 -6.90 -3.78
N PHE A 131 19.33 -6.24 -4.29
CA PHE A 131 20.02 -6.72 -5.49
C PHE A 131 20.68 -8.10 -5.33
N LEU A 132 21.11 -8.47 -4.11
CA LEU A 132 21.66 -9.80 -3.81
C LEU A 132 20.56 -10.86 -3.72
N LEU A 133 19.34 -10.46 -3.35
CA LEU A 133 18.19 -11.35 -3.23
C LEU A 133 17.52 -11.63 -4.59
N ASN A 134 17.78 -10.82 -5.60
CA ASN A 134 17.29 -11.04 -6.96
C ASN A 134 18.21 -12.00 -7.74
N VAL A 135 18.15 -13.30 -7.42
CA VAL A 135 18.99 -14.35 -8.03
C VAL A 135 18.85 -14.38 -9.57
N HIS A 136 17.65 -14.12 -10.09
CA HIS A 136 17.44 -14.09 -11.54
C HIS A 136 18.17 -12.91 -12.19
N GLY A 137 18.09 -11.71 -11.60
CA GLY A 137 18.91 -10.56 -12.00
C GLY A 137 20.39 -10.89 -11.89
N LEU A 138 20.81 -11.46 -10.77
CA LEU A 138 22.19 -11.89 -10.58
C LEU A 138 22.65 -12.94 -11.61
N CYS A 139 21.80 -13.78 -12.19
CA CYS A 139 22.23 -14.79 -13.17
C CYS A 139 22.10 -14.34 -14.62
N TYR A 140 21.14 -13.47 -14.93
CA TYR A 140 20.69 -13.20 -16.30
C TYR A 140 20.58 -11.70 -16.63
N CYS A 141 21.34 -10.85 -15.94
CA CYS A 141 21.34 -9.39 -16.22
C CYS A 141 21.77 -9.07 -17.65
N THR A 142 21.14 -8.04 -18.23
CA THR A 142 21.60 -7.39 -19.46
C THR A 142 22.73 -6.40 -19.15
N VAL A 143 23.51 -6.00 -20.17
CA VAL A 143 24.64 -5.05 -20.04
C VAL A 143 24.24 -3.77 -19.28
N SER A 144 23.03 -3.25 -19.51
CA SER A 144 22.53 -2.06 -18.80
C SER A 144 22.32 -2.28 -17.30
N LYS A 145 21.98 -3.50 -16.86
CA LYS A 145 21.80 -3.83 -15.44
C LYS A 145 23.10 -4.23 -14.76
N GLU A 146 24.15 -4.49 -15.53
CA GLU A 146 25.47 -4.84 -15.02
C GLU A 146 26.18 -3.64 -14.38
N LEU A 147 26.09 -2.46 -15.02
CA LEU A 147 26.56 -1.19 -14.43
C LEU A 147 25.88 -0.91 -13.09
N HIS A 148 24.56 -1.11 -13.02
CA HIS A 148 23.79 -0.92 -11.78
C HIS A 148 24.19 -1.93 -10.69
N MET A 149 24.50 -3.17 -11.07
CA MET A 149 25.01 -4.19 -10.14
C MET A 149 26.38 -3.80 -9.58
N GLN A 150 27.30 -3.33 -10.43
CA GLN A 150 28.61 -2.87 -9.99
C GLN A 150 28.48 -1.68 -9.04
N GLU A 151 27.62 -0.71 -9.35
CA GLU A 151 27.36 0.43 -8.49
C GLU A 151 26.79 0.00 -7.12
N ASN A 152 25.87 -0.96 -7.10
CA ASN A 152 25.32 -1.51 -5.86
C ASN A 152 26.38 -2.23 -5.01
N CYS A 153 27.27 -3.02 -5.63
CA CYS A 153 28.37 -3.67 -4.92
C CYS A 153 29.32 -2.62 -4.32
N LYS A 154 29.62 -1.56 -5.08
CA LYS A 154 30.45 -0.45 -4.61
C LYS A 154 29.81 0.28 -3.43
N LYS A 155 28.53 0.64 -3.52
CA LYS A 155 27.77 1.27 -2.41
C LYS A 155 27.77 0.40 -1.16
N LEU A 156 27.60 -0.92 -1.32
CA LEU A 156 27.63 -1.86 -0.22
C LEU A 156 29.01 -1.91 0.44
N GLY A 157 30.08 -1.96 -0.37
CA GLY A 157 31.47 -1.92 0.10
C GLY A 157 31.83 -0.59 0.76
N GLU A 158 31.34 0.55 0.26
CA GLU A 158 31.53 1.85 0.92
C GLU A 158 30.84 1.89 2.29
N PHE A 159 29.65 1.29 2.41
CA PHE A 159 28.91 1.22 3.68
C PHE A 159 29.57 0.26 4.69
N TYR A 160 30.06 -0.90 4.23
CA TYR A 160 30.74 -1.91 5.03
C TYR A 160 32.23 -2.03 4.68
N SER A 161 32.94 -0.89 4.67
CA SER A 161 34.33 -0.79 4.17
C SER A 161 35.38 -1.63 4.92
N ILE A 162 35.04 -2.15 6.11
CA ILE A 162 35.90 -3.03 6.90
C ILE A 162 35.69 -4.50 6.49
N ASP A 163 34.46 -4.86 6.09
CA ASP A 163 34.04 -6.24 5.93
C ASP A 163 33.86 -6.65 4.46
N ILE A 164 33.60 -5.68 3.58
CA ILE A 164 33.22 -5.93 2.18
C ILE A 164 34.05 -5.04 1.25
N ASP A 165 34.84 -5.68 0.39
CA ASP A 165 35.38 -5.03 -0.81
C ASP A 165 34.33 -5.11 -1.92
N GLY A 166 33.76 -3.95 -2.30
CA GLY A 166 32.71 -3.88 -3.31
C GLY A 166 33.15 -4.28 -4.72
N GLN A 167 34.43 -4.11 -5.05
CA GLN A 167 34.98 -4.54 -6.34
C GLN A 167 35.18 -6.06 -6.35
N GLN A 168 35.74 -6.61 -5.28
CA GLN A 168 35.90 -8.06 -5.13
C GLN A 168 34.54 -8.78 -5.16
N LEU A 169 33.53 -8.26 -4.44
CA LEU A 169 32.18 -8.81 -4.45
C LEU A 169 31.58 -8.87 -5.86
N TYR A 170 31.78 -7.80 -6.65
CA TYR A 170 31.30 -7.75 -8.03
C TYR A 170 31.97 -8.84 -8.90
N GLU A 171 33.29 -8.99 -8.77
CA GLU A 171 34.06 -10.02 -9.49
C GLU A 171 33.61 -11.43 -9.09
N GLU A 172 33.40 -11.70 -7.80
CA GLU A 172 32.90 -12.98 -7.31
C GLU A 172 31.50 -13.33 -7.85
N ILE A 173 30.62 -12.32 -8.01
CA ILE A 173 29.30 -12.51 -8.63
C ILE A 173 29.45 -12.90 -10.11
N LEU A 174 30.36 -12.28 -10.85
CA LEU A 174 30.62 -12.63 -12.25
C LEU A 174 31.19 -14.05 -12.37
N ASP A 175 32.11 -14.44 -11.49
CA ASP A 175 32.66 -15.79 -11.44
C ASP A 175 31.56 -16.83 -11.16
N CYS A 176 30.67 -16.55 -10.19
CA CYS A 176 29.51 -17.39 -9.91
C CYS A 176 28.60 -17.55 -11.14
N ARG A 177 28.34 -16.47 -11.90
CA ARG A 177 27.56 -16.53 -13.15
C ARG A 177 28.20 -17.48 -14.15
N MET A 178 29.50 -17.35 -14.37
CA MET A 178 30.24 -18.21 -15.30
C MET A 178 30.10 -19.69 -14.89
N GLN A 179 30.26 -19.99 -13.60
CA GLN A 179 30.10 -21.36 -13.09
C GLN A 179 28.70 -21.94 -13.27
N ILE A 180 27.65 -21.12 -13.09
CA ILE A 180 26.25 -21.54 -13.29
C ILE A 180 25.99 -21.81 -14.79
N SER A 181 26.49 -20.94 -15.67
CA SER A 181 26.32 -21.06 -17.12
C SER A 181 27.00 -22.29 -17.72
N GLY A 182 28.12 -22.73 -17.14
CA GLY A 182 28.86 -23.92 -17.57
C GLY A 182 28.20 -25.26 -17.20
N ARG A 183 27.12 -25.25 -16.40
CA ARG A 183 26.43 -26.47 -15.93
C ARG A 183 25.14 -26.72 -16.73
N PRO A 184 25.05 -27.80 -17.52
CA PRO A 184 23.95 -28.03 -18.47
C PRO A 184 22.56 -28.26 -17.84
N ASN A 185 22.44 -28.43 -16.52
CA ASN A 185 21.19 -28.77 -15.83
C ASN A 185 20.75 -27.78 -14.73
N THR A 186 21.40 -26.62 -14.59
CA THR A 186 21.03 -25.60 -13.59
C THR A 186 20.29 -24.44 -14.25
N ARG A 187 18.98 -24.60 -14.46
CA ARG A 187 18.10 -23.45 -14.71
C ARG A 187 17.62 -22.91 -13.37
N VAL A 188 18.01 -21.68 -13.04
CA VAL A 188 17.42 -20.97 -11.92
C VAL A 188 15.99 -20.63 -12.33
N VAL A 189 15.01 -21.36 -11.78
CA VAL A 189 13.60 -21.11 -12.06
C VAL A 189 13.18 -19.88 -11.28
N ALA A 190 13.17 -18.72 -11.93
CA ALA A 190 12.44 -17.58 -11.42
C ALA A 190 10.94 -17.82 -11.63
N LYS A 191 10.20 -18.06 -10.55
CA LYS A 191 8.74 -18.03 -10.61
C LYS A 191 8.29 -16.57 -10.59
N SER A 192 8.34 -15.90 -11.73
CA SER A 192 7.74 -14.58 -11.89
C SER A 192 6.22 -14.71 -12.03
N PHE A 193 5.45 -14.25 -11.06
CA PHE A 193 4.00 -14.07 -11.20
C PHE A 193 3.71 -12.63 -11.62
N PHE A 194 3.49 -12.40 -12.91
CA PHE A 194 2.94 -11.14 -13.42
C PHE A 194 1.43 -11.27 -13.66
N LEU A 195 0.67 -10.40 -12.99
CA LEU A 195 -0.68 -9.91 -13.29
C LEU A 195 -1.73 -10.91 -13.82
N LYS A 196 -2.54 -11.46 -12.91
CA LYS A 196 -3.90 -11.96 -13.23
C LYS A 196 -5.04 -11.25 -12.50
N SER A 197 -4.79 -10.18 -11.74
CA SER A 197 -5.86 -9.48 -11.01
C SER A 197 -6.52 -8.32 -11.78
N SER A 198 -6.05 -7.92 -12.97
CA SER A 198 -6.67 -6.81 -13.71
C SER A 198 -7.82 -7.20 -14.65
N GLN A 199 -8.20 -8.48 -14.75
CA GLN A 199 -9.34 -8.93 -15.58
C GLN A 199 -10.56 -9.43 -14.78
N ALA A 200 -10.52 -9.41 -13.44
CA ALA A 200 -11.64 -9.87 -12.63
C ALA A 200 -12.75 -8.81 -12.42
N SER A 201 -12.46 -7.52 -12.63
CA SER A 201 -13.46 -6.44 -12.42
C SER A 201 -14.30 -6.08 -13.65
N SER A 202 -14.03 -6.64 -14.83
CA SER A 202 -14.84 -6.39 -16.04
C SER A 202 -15.94 -7.44 -16.30
N HIS A 203 -16.06 -8.47 -15.46
CA HIS A 203 -17.05 -9.54 -15.64
C HIS A 203 -18.23 -9.53 -14.65
N LEU A 204 -18.30 -8.55 -13.75
CA LEU A 204 -19.43 -8.39 -12.82
C LEU A 204 -20.45 -7.30 -13.21
N THR A 205 -20.19 -6.52 -14.26
CA THR A 205 -21.12 -5.46 -14.71
C THR A 205 -21.91 -5.79 -15.98
N SER A 206 -21.63 -6.91 -16.68
CA SER A 206 -22.35 -7.30 -17.90
C SER A 206 -23.44 -8.37 -17.69
N SER A 207 -23.57 -8.92 -16.48
CA SER A 207 -24.41 -10.10 -16.22
C SER A 207 -25.77 -9.78 -15.57
N GLN A 208 -26.09 -8.52 -15.29
CA GLN A 208 -27.36 -8.12 -14.67
C GLN A 208 -28.33 -7.32 -15.55
N VAL A 209 -28.09 -7.19 -16.87
CA VAL A 209 -29.00 -6.45 -17.78
C VAL A 209 -29.81 -7.37 -18.73
N LYS A 210 -29.88 -8.69 -18.48
CA LYS A 210 -30.63 -9.62 -19.36
C LYS A 210 -31.67 -10.53 -18.66
N SER A 211 -32.32 -10.04 -17.60
CA SER A 211 -33.59 -10.64 -17.14
C SER A 211 -34.57 -9.56 -16.71
N GLN A 212 -35.08 -8.81 -17.69
CA GLN A 212 -36.38 -8.14 -17.63
C GLN A 212 -36.81 -7.75 -19.04
N VAL A 213 -37.01 -8.75 -19.90
CA VAL A 213 -37.95 -8.67 -21.02
C VAL A 213 -38.64 -10.03 -21.07
N ILE A 214 -39.81 -10.09 -20.43
CA ILE A 214 -41.08 -10.68 -20.84
C ILE A 214 -42.10 -10.22 -19.79
#